data_AF-A0A9X9CA24-F1
#
_entry.id   AF-A0A9X9CA24-F1
#
_cell.length_a   1.000
_cell.length_b   1.000
_cell.length_c   1.000
_cell.angle_alpha   90.00
_cell.angle_beta   90.00
_cell.angle_gamma   90.00
#
_symmetry.space_group_name_H-M   'P 1'
#
loop_
_entity.id
_entity.type
_entity.pdbx_description
1 polymer ?
#
loop_
_entity_poly.entity_id
_entity_poly.type
_entity_poly.pdbx_seq_one_letter_code
_entity_poly.pdbx_strand_id
1 'polypeptide(L)' 'KTCSSCENVKNMSLSERVYSCICGVNLDRDYNAAINIKNEAIRLLALAWIAIK' A
#
# COMPACT_ATOMS: atom_id res chain seq x y z
N LYS A 1 -1.07 7.23 5.85
CA LYS A 1 -1.42 6.35 4.70
C LYS A 1 -0.17 6.17 3.86
N THR A 2 0.11 4.92 3.46
CA THR A 2 1.37 4.52 2.80
C THR A 2 1.19 4.48 1.29
N CYS A 3 2.18 4.96 0.53
CA CYS A 3 2.17 4.86 -0.93
C CYS A 3 2.38 3.42 -1.36
N SER A 4 1.52 2.89 -2.23
CA SER A 4 1.65 1.53 -2.74
C SER A 4 2.79 1.33 -3.75
N SER A 5 3.43 2.39 -4.20
CA SER A 5 4.52 2.33 -5.18
C SER A 5 5.90 2.63 -4.60
N CYS A 6 6.01 3.53 -3.62
CA CYS A 6 7.29 3.99 -3.10
C CYS A 6 7.38 3.98 -1.57
N GLU A 7 6.36 3.42 -0.89
CA GLU A 7 6.32 3.22 0.57
C GLU A 7 6.33 4.52 1.41
N ASN A 8 6.39 5.70 0.78
CA ASN A 8 6.31 6.97 1.49
C ASN A 8 5.01 7.06 2.32
N VAL A 9 5.15 7.43 3.58
CA VAL A 9 4.03 7.58 4.52
C VAL A 9 3.66 9.05 4.62
N LYS A 10 2.37 9.36 4.46
CA LYS A 10 1.84 10.70 4.70
C LYS A 10 0.55 10.67 5.50
N ASN A 11 0.28 11.72 6.28
CA ASN A 11 -1.04 11.90 6.88
C ASN A 11 -2.03 12.36 5.82
N MET A 12 -3.26 11.85 5.91
CA MET A 12 -4.41 12.31 5.13
C MET A 12 -5.69 11.94 5.88
N SER A 13 -6.70 12.77 5.73
CA SER A 13 -8.05 12.59 6.26
C SER A 13 -8.86 11.52 5.52
N LEU A 14 -9.97 11.09 6.12
CA LEU A 14 -10.92 10.17 5.46
C LEU A 14 -11.82 10.86 4.42
N SER A 15 -11.95 12.18 4.47
CA SER A 15 -12.69 12.94 3.45
C SER A 15 -11.88 13.11 2.16
N GLU A 16 -10.55 13.05 2.24
CA GLU A 16 -9.69 13.01 1.04
C GLU A 16 -9.82 11.65 0.34
N ARG A 17 -10.43 11.66 -0.83
CA ARG A 17 -10.68 10.45 -1.65
C ARG A 17 -9.57 10.13 -2.63
N VAL A 18 -8.74 11.11 -3.01
CA VAL A 18 -7.62 10.92 -3.92
C VAL A 18 -6.31 10.85 -3.13
N TYR A 19 -5.52 9.82 -3.38
CA TYR A 19 -4.15 9.67 -2.89
C TYR A 19 -3.15 10.12 -3.95
N SER A 20 -2.48 11.25 -3.71
CA SER A 20 -1.38 11.75 -4.55
C SER A 20 -0.02 11.65 -3.84
N CYS A 21 1.00 11.15 -4.51
CA CYS A 21 2.34 10.96 -3.95
C CYS A 21 3.43 11.63 -4.79
N ILE A 22 4.54 11.98 -4.15
CA ILE A 22 5.73 12.57 -4.81
C ILE A 22 6.37 11.65 -5.86
N CYS A 23 6.12 10.34 -5.80
CA CYS A 23 6.58 9.38 -6.81
C CYS A 23 5.72 9.35 -8.07
N GLY A 24 4.65 10.16 -8.15
CA GLY A 24 3.76 10.24 -9.30
C GLY A 24 2.47 9.42 -9.19
N VAL A 25 2.29 8.60 -8.15
CA VAL A 25 1.00 7.92 -7.90
C VAL A 25 -0.10 8.96 -7.66
N ASN A 26 -1.20 8.84 -8.40
CA ASN A 26 -2.39 9.67 -8.25
C ASN A 26 -3.65 8.83 -8.53
N LEU A 27 -4.26 8.26 -7.49
CA LEU A 27 -5.39 7.33 -7.63
C LEU A 27 -6.28 7.35 -6.38
N ASP A 28 -7.43 6.66 -6.39
CA ASP A 28 -8.34 6.60 -5.23
C ASP A 28 -7.64 6.03 -3.98
N ARG A 29 -7.80 6.69 -2.83
CA ARG A 29 -7.14 6.31 -1.57
C ARG A 29 -7.42 4.87 -1.17
N ASP A 30 -8.66 4.42 -1.31
CA ASP A 30 -9.07 3.09 -0.89
C ASP A 30 -8.49 2.05 -1.85
N TYR A 31 -8.36 2.37 -3.13
CA TYR A 31 -7.60 1.56 -4.08
C TYR A 31 -6.10 1.48 -3.73
N ASN A 32 -5.45 2.59 -3.38
CA ASN A 32 -4.05 2.58 -2.89
C ASN A 32 -3.90 1.69 -1.64
N ALA A 33 -4.86 1.78 -0.71
CA ALA A 33 -4.88 0.95 0.49
C ALA A 33 -5.06 -0.55 0.17
N ALA A 34 -5.94 -0.89 -0.78
CA ALA A 34 -6.15 -2.26 -1.21
C ALA A 34 -4.88 -2.89 -1.82
N ILE A 35 -4.10 -2.11 -2.59
CA ILE A 35 -2.81 -2.56 -3.11
C ILE A 35 -1.83 -2.86 -1.97
N ASN A 36 -1.74 -1.99 -0.96
CA ASN A 36 -0.88 -2.23 0.20
C ASN A 36 -1.26 -3.53 0.94
N ILE A 37 -2.55 -3.76 1.16
CA ILE A 37 -3.05 -4.98 1.82
C ILE A 37 -2.69 -6.23 0.99
N LYS A 38 -2.88 -6.19 -0.33
CA LYS A 38 -2.48 -7.27 -1.23
C LYS A 38 -0.97 -7.56 -1.14
N ASN A 39 -0.14 -6.52 -1.18
CA ASN A 39 1.31 -6.67 -1.14
C ASN A 39 1.77 -7.27 0.19
N GLU A 40 1.15 -6.86 1.31
CA GLU A 40 1.44 -7.44 2.62
C GLU A 40 1.03 -8.92 2.71
N ALA A 41 -0.13 -9.29 2.15
CA ALA A 41 -0.54 -10.68 2.08
C ALA A 41 0.45 -11.55 1.28
N ILE A 42 0.95 -11.05 0.14
CA ILE A 42 1.98 -11.73 -0.66
C ILE A 42 3.29 -11.87 0.14
N ARG A 43 3.71 -10.83 0.86
CA ARG A 43 4.91 -10.86 1.72
C ARG A 43 4.78 -11.94 2.80
N LEU A 44 3.64 -11.98 3.48
CA LEU A 44 3.35 -12.98 4.52
C LEU A 44 3.33 -14.40 3.94
N LEU A 45 2.73 -14.60 2.76
CA LEU A 45 2.71 -15.89 2.08
C LEU A 45 4.13 -16.35 1.70
N ALA A 46 4.96 -15.46 1.17
CA ALA A 46 6.36 -15.76 0.85
C ALA A 46 7.17 -16.13 2.10
N LEU A 47 6.98 -15.41 3.21
CA LEU A 47 7.64 -15.74 4.48
C LEU A 47 7.20 -17.10 5.03
N ALA A 48 5.90 -17.39 4.99
CA ALA A 48 5.38 -18.69 5.40
C ALA A 48 5.98 -19.83 4.55
N TRP A 49 6.10 -19.62 3.23
CA TRP A 49 6.73 -20.60 2.33
C TRP A 49 8.20 -20.85 2.67
N ILE A 50 8.97 -19.79 2.98
CA ILE A 50 10.37 -19.92 3.39
C ILE A 50 10.49 -20.66 4.72
N ALA A 51 9.61 -20.40 5.68
CA ALA A 51 9.64 -21.02 7.00
C ALA A 51 9.33 -22.53 7.01
N ILE A 52 8.73 -23.06 5.94
CA ILE A 52 8.39 -24.48 5.79
C ILE A 52 9.50 -25.25 5.03
N LYS A 53 10.48 -24.56 4.45
CA LYS A 53 11.67 -25.16 3.84
C LYS A 53 12.81 -25.28 4.83
#